data_AF-A0A2V1N095-F1
#
_entry.id   AF-A0A2V1N095-F1
#
_cell.length_a   1.000
_cell.length_b   1.000
_cell.length_c   1.000
_cell.angle_alpha   90.00
_cell.angle_beta   90.00
_cell.angle_gamma   90.00
#
_symmetry.space_group_name_H-M   'P 1'
#
loop_
_entity.id
_entity.type
_entity.pdbx_description
1 polymer ?
#
loop_
_entity_poly.entity_id
_entity_poly.type
_entity_poly.pdbx_seq_one_letter_code
_entity_poly.pdbx_strand_id
1 'polypeptide(L)'
;MINNFSSQIADQNLQRNRDWFNEFRSTDNFQRLSHEEQRAAFFVTQAFSEMNYVYFSREPKDWSVENMKRIVGVYFPSMITALPEFFTSVGPILQAFLGFLQQTGKIKNGDELARHVRQAAKSGAHFADFTDSWSEHKKMGMQVIDGEVKFPNKRALANFVADFNFGVPLVGVAEGLPEAPSNVIAFSDEQRARAKERLEKRQESVWNR
;
A
#
# COMPACT_ATOMS: atom_id res chain seq x y z
N MET A 1 -9.22 11.97 19.83
CA MET A 1 -10.10 10.93 19.24
C MET A 1 -9.57 9.58 19.68
N ILE A 2 -10.40 8.74 20.29
CA ILE A 2 -10.00 7.40 20.74
C ILE A 2 -9.89 6.52 19.49
N ASN A 3 -8.66 6.06 19.21
CA ASN A 3 -8.33 5.40 17.95
C ASN A 3 -8.62 3.88 18.08
N ASN A 4 -9.71 3.39 17.48
CA ASN A 4 -10.21 2.00 17.54
C ASN A 4 -9.35 0.97 16.77
N PHE A 5 -8.04 1.20 16.70
CA PHE A 5 -7.14 0.28 16.01
C PHE A 5 -6.93 -0.99 16.84
N SER A 6 -7.14 -2.12 16.20
CA SER A 6 -6.90 -3.44 16.74
C SER A 6 -5.90 -4.15 15.84
N SER A 7 -4.80 -4.61 16.43
CA SER A 7 -3.82 -5.42 15.70
C SER A 7 -4.50 -6.63 15.07
N GLN A 8 -5.31 -7.35 15.85
CA GLN A 8 -6.11 -8.49 15.37
C GLN A 8 -6.95 -8.19 14.13
N ILE A 9 -7.60 -7.02 14.05
CA ILE A 9 -8.38 -6.64 12.85
C ILE A 9 -7.45 -6.33 11.67
N ALA A 10 -6.28 -5.75 11.92
CA ALA A 10 -5.27 -5.55 10.88
C ALA A 10 -4.79 -6.89 10.29
N ASP A 11 -4.52 -7.91 11.12
CA ASP A 11 -4.16 -9.27 10.67
C ASP A 11 -5.29 -9.89 9.85
N GLN A 12 -6.52 -9.78 10.33
CA GLN A 12 -7.69 -10.28 9.63
C GLN A 12 -7.85 -9.59 8.27
N ASN A 13 -7.63 -8.28 8.18
CA ASN A 13 -7.67 -7.54 6.92
C ASN A 13 -6.55 -7.98 5.97
N LEU A 14 -5.34 -8.22 6.47
CA LEU A 14 -4.23 -8.72 5.66
C LEU A 14 -4.51 -10.12 5.13
N GLN A 15 -4.96 -11.04 5.98
CA GLN A 15 -5.30 -12.40 5.58
C GLN A 15 -6.45 -12.39 4.56
N ARG A 16 -7.50 -11.63 4.83
CA ARG A 16 -8.64 -11.44 3.92
C ARG A 16 -8.19 -10.90 2.56
N ASN A 17 -7.31 -9.90 2.53
CA ASN A 17 -6.79 -9.36 1.28
C ASN A 17 -5.99 -10.41 0.50
N ARG A 18 -5.20 -11.28 1.17
CA ARG A 18 -4.48 -12.37 0.51
C ARG A 18 -5.43 -13.37 -0.14
N ASP A 19 -6.45 -13.80 0.61
CA ASP A 19 -7.43 -14.77 0.10
C ASP A 19 -8.17 -14.18 -1.11
N TRP A 20 -8.61 -12.92 -1.01
CA TRP A 20 -9.25 -12.21 -2.11
C TRP A 20 -8.33 -12.00 -3.30
N PHE A 21 -7.04 -11.73 -3.08
CA PHE A 21 -6.08 -11.59 -4.15
C PHE A 21 -5.81 -12.93 -4.87
N ASN A 22 -5.82 -14.04 -4.12
CA ASN A 22 -5.68 -15.39 -4.68
C ASN A 22 -6.87 -15.78 -5.57
N GLU A 23 -8.05 -15.27 -5.27
CA GLU A 23 -9.20 -15.38 -6.18
C GLU A 23 -9.04 -14.42 -7.38
N PHE A 24 -8.67 -13.16 -7.11
CA PHE A 24 -8.54 -12.10 -8.12
C PHE A 24 -7.59 -12.48 -9.26
N ARG A 25 -6.43 -13.07 -8.96
CA ARG A 25 -5.42 -13.47 -9.97
C ARG A 25 -5.97 -14.38 -11.08
N SER A 26 -7.03 -15.14 -10.77
CA SER A 26 -7.65 -16.09 -11.68
C SER A 26 -8.77 -15.47 -12.52
N THR A 27 -9.02 -14.17 -12.38
CA THR A 27 -10.13 -13.48 -13.06
C THR A 27 -9.68 -12.73 -14.30
N ASP A 28 -10.59 -12.54 -15.25
CA ASP A 28 -10.37 -11.69 -16.43
C ASP A 28 -9.94 -10.26 -16.07
N ASN A 29 -10.40 -9.74 -14.94
CA ASN A 29 -10.03 -8.39 -14.48
C ASN A 29 -8.51 -8.31 -14.22
N PHE A 30 -7.91 -9.36 -13.66
CA PHE A 30 -6.47 -9.44 -13.45
C PHE A 30 -5.72 -9.73 -14.75
N GLN A 31 -6.23 -10.65 -15.58
CA GLN A 31 -5.58 -11.04 -16.84
C GLN A 31 -5.49 -9.88 -17.85
N ARG A 32 -6.35 -8.86 -17.74
CA ARG A 32 -6.30 -7.63 -18.55
C ARG A 32 -5.26 -6.61 -18.10
N LEU A 33 -4.68 -6.78 -16.91
CA LEU A 33 -3.58 -5.94 -16.43
C LEU A 33 -2.31 -6.24 -17.25
N SER A 34 -1.47 -5.22 -17.45
CA SER A 34 -0.15 -5.40 -18.06
C SER A 34 0.73 -6.33 -17.21
N HIS A 35 1.77 -6.89 -17.80
CA HIS A 35 2.69 -7.76 -17.06
C HIS A 35 3.32 -7.05 -15.85
N GLU A 36 3.58 -5.75 -15.94
CA GLU A 36 4.14 -4.95 -14.83
C GLU A 36 3.10 -4.70 -13.74
N GLU A 37 1.86 -4.37 -14.15
CA GLU A 37 0.74 -4.19 -13.24
C GLU A 37 0.42 -5.49 -12.48
N GLN A 38 0.46 -6.64 -13.14
CA GLN A 38 0.27 -7.94 -12.50
C GLN A 38 1.33 -8.23 -11.44
N ARG A 39 2.61 -7.93 -11.71
CA ARG A 39 3.71 -8.08 -10.73
C ARG A 39 3.52 -7.18 -9.50
N ALA A 40 3.01 -5.96 -9.71
CA ALA A 40 2.78 -5.00 -8.62
C ALA A 40 1.44 -5.21 -7.89
N ALA A 41 0.49 -5.93 -8.49
CA ALA A 41 -0.91 -5.97 -8.07
C ALA A 41 -1.11 -6.42 -6.62
N PHE A 42 -0.37 -7.43 -6.17
CA PHE A 42 -0.46 -7.90 -4.79
C PHE A 42 -0.05 -6.80 -3.80
N PHE A 43 1.09 -6.16 -4.05
CA PHE A 43 1.64 -5.14 -3.16
C PHE A 43 0.75 -3.89 -3.10
N VAL A 44 0.23 -3.47 -4.26
CA VAL A 44 -0.69 -2.32 -4.34
C VAL A 44 -1.99 -2.59 -3.58
N THR A 45 -2.62 -3.76 -3.77
CA THR A 45 -3.88 -4.07 -3.08
C THR A 45 -3.68 -4.27 -1.58
N GLN A 46 -2.56 -4.89 -1.17
CA GLN A 46 -2.20 -5.03 0.24
C GLN A 46 -1.96 -3.67 0.89
N ALA A 47 -1.11 -2.82 0.31
CA ALA A 47 -0.83 -1.50 0.84
C ALA A 47 -2.11 -0.65 0.92
N PHE A 48 -2.99 -0.75 -0.09
CA PHE A 48 -4.27 -0.04 -0.07
C PHE A 48 -5.16 -0.48 1.10
N SER A 49 -5.32 -1.80 1.28
CA SER A 49 -6.15 -2.35 2.35
C SER A 49 -5.58 -2.00 3.73
N GLU A 50 -4.27 -2.14 3.90
CA GLU A 50 -3.60 -1.85 5.16
C GLU A 50 -3.64 -0.38 5.52
N MET A 51 -3.34 0.52 4.58
CA MET A 51 -3.36 1.96 4.83
C MET A 51 -4.77 2.47 5.13
N ASN A 52 -5.83 1.88 4.54
CA ASN A 52 -7.22 2.17 4.94
C ASN A 52 -7.45 1.87 6.42
N TYR A 53 -6.93 0.75 6.91
CA TYR A 53 -7.11 0.38 8.30
C TYR A 53 -6.21 1.18 9.24
N VAL A 54 -4.92 1.33 8.91
CA VAL A 54 -3.95 2.05 9.75
C VAL A 54 -4.30 3.52 9.90
N TYR A 55 -4.69 4.21 8.82
CA TYR A 55 -4.91 5.67 8.86
C TYR A 55 -6.36 6.07 9.12
N PHE A 56 -7.32 5.22 8.73
CA PHE A 56 -8.73 5.59 8.78
C PHE A 56 -9.58 4.63 9.61
N SER A 57 -8.97 3.58 10.19
CA SER A 57 -9.67 2.50 10.90
C SER A 57 -10.81 1.91 10.07
N ARG A 58 -10.63 1.83 8.74
CA ARG A 58 -11.66 1.31 7.82
C ARG A 58 -11.32 -0.09 7.36
N GLU A 59 -12.26 -0.99 7.63
CA GLU A 59 -12.33 -2.30 6.99
C GLU A 59 -12.88 -2.17 5.55
N PRO A 60 -12.70 -3.20 4.69
CA PRO A 60 -13.18 -3.20 3.31
C PRO A 60 -14.64 -2.78 3.09
N LYS A 61 -15.54 -3.22 3.97
CA LYS A 61 -16.98 -2.87 3.90
C LYS A 61 -17.24 -1.37 4.16
N ASP A 62 -16.30 -0.68 4.79
CA ASP A 62 -16.38 0.72 5.23
C ASP A 62 -15.46 1.64 4.41
N TRP A 63 -14.85 1.15 3.32
CA TRP A 63 -14.07 1.98 2.41
C TRP A 63 -14.95 3.03 1.75
N SER A 64 -14.43 4.25 1.65
CA SER A 64 -15.12 5.39 1.05
C SER A 64 -14.26 6.02 -0.04
N VAL A 65 -14.91 6.76 -0.95
CA VAL A 65 -14.22 7.53 -2.00
C VAL A 65 -13.23 8.52 -1.39
N GLU A 66 -13.59 9.16 -0.27
CA GLU A 66 -12.73 10.12 0.40
C GLU A 66 -11.43 9.48 0.90
N ASN A 67 -11.54 8.37 1.63
CA ASN A 67 -10.36 7.70 2.19
C ASN A 67 -9.49 7.11 1.06
N MET A 68 -10.11 6.52 0.05
CA MET A 68 -9.41 6.04 -1.15
C MET A 68 -8.62 7.17 -1.82
N LYS A 69 -9.23 8.34 -2.05
CA LYS A 69 -8.56 9.48 -2.67
C LYS A 69 -7.37 9.96 -1.84
N ARG A 70 -7.51 10.03 -0.52
CA ARG A 70 -6.40 10.38 0.38
C ARG A 70 -5.29 9.34 0.31
N ILE A 71 -5.61 8.06 0.38
CA ILE A 71 -4.61 6.98 0.35
C ILE A 71 -3.84 7.01 -0.97
N VAL A 72 -4.55 6.95 -2.08
CA VAL A 72 -3.95 6.78 -3.41
C VAL A 72 -3.31 8.09 -3.90
N GLY A 73 -3.94 9.23 -3.62
CA GLY A 73 -3.47 10.53 -4.09
C GLY A 73 -2.42 11.19 -3.19
N VAL A 74 -2.34 10.81 -1.91
CA VAL A 74 -1.46 11.49 -0.93
C VAL A 74 -0.57 10.50 -0.19
N TYR A 75 -1.14 9.48 0.48
CA TYR A 75 -0.33 8.61 1.34
C TYR A 75 0.59 7.67 0.55
N PHE A 76 0.11 7.06 -0.53
CA PHE A 76 0.94 6.23 -1.42
C PHE A 76 2.18 7.01 -1.89
N PRO A 77 2.04 8.14 -2.58
CA PRO A 77 3.20 8.91 -3.07
C PRO A 77 4.06 9.54 -1.97
N SER A 78 3.54 9.83 -0.78
CA SER A 78 4.37 10.39 0.31
C SER A 78 5.06 9.33 1.17
N MET A 79 4.51 8.12 1.28
CA MET A 79 4.96 7.12 2.26
C MET A 79 5.61 5.91 1.61
N ILE A 80 5.12 5.46 0.45
CA ILE A 80 5.68 4.28 -0.22
C ILE A 80 6.94 4.70 -0.97
N THR A 81 8.02 4.00 -0.66
CA THR A 81 9.28 4.00 -1.39
C THR A 81 9.14 3.06 -2.57
N ALA A 82 9.04 3.62 -3.76
CA ALA A 82 9.02 2.91 -5.03
C ALA A 82 9.41 3.87 -6.15
N LEU A 83 9.81 3.32 -7.29
CA LEU A 83 10.06 4.09 -8.51
C LEU A 83 8.75 4.62 -9.13
N PRO A 84 8.80 5.67 -9.97
CA PRO A 84 7.61 6.28 -10.58
C PRO A 84 6.65 5.28 -11.28
N GLU A 85 7.19 4.24 -11.91
CA GLU A 85 6.43 3.20 -12.64
C GLU A 85 5.47 2.42 -11.72
N PHE A 86 5.81 2.30 -10.43
CA PHE A 86 4.90 1.72 -9.45
C PHE A 86 3.63 2.57 -9.31
N PHE A 87 3.79 3.90 -9.17
CA PHE A 87 2.66 4.79 -8.93
C PHE A 87 1.75 4.93 -10.16
N THR A 88 2.29 4.84 -11.36
CA THR A 88 1.49 4.81 -12.60
C THR A 88 0.62 3.55 -12.67
N SER A 89 1.09 2.44 -12.11
CA SER A 89 0.37 1.14 -12.09
C SER A 89 -0.77 1.09 -11.06
N VAL A 90 -0.74 1.93 -10.02
CA VAL A 90 -1.72 1.91 -8.90
C VAL A 90 -3.16 2.05 -9.38
N GLY A 91 -3.41 2.99 -10.30
CA GLY A 91 -4.77 3.31 -10.78
C GLY A 91 -5.43 2.12 -11.47
N PRO A 92 -4.84 1.57 -12.55
CA PRO A 92 -5.36 0.39 -13.23
C PRO A 92 -5.54 -0.84 -12.33
N ILE A 93 -4.55 -1.12 -11.46
CA ILE A 93 -4.61 -2.26 -10.53
C ILE A 93 -5.80 -2.12 -9.58
N LEU A 94 -5.91 -0.99 -8.88
CA LEU A 94 -6.99 -0.79 -7.90
C LEU A 94 -8.35 -0.74 -8.58
N GLN A 95 -8.44 -0.18 -9.80
CA GLN A 95 -9.67 -0.21 -10.57
C GLN A 95 -10.12 -1.65 -10.85
N ALA A 96 -9.21 -2.52 -11.31
CA ALA A 96 -9.51 -3.92 -11.59
C ALA A 96 -9.87 -4.71 -10.32
N PHE A 97 -9.11 -4.50 -9.23
CA PHE A 97 -9.35 -5.19 -7.97
C PHE A 97 -10.67 -4.78 -7.32
N LEU A 98 -10.97 -3.48 -7.24
CA LEU A 98 -12.22 -2.98 -6.67
C LEU A 98 -13.44 -3.46 -7.47
N GLY A 99 -13.33 -3.51 -8.81
CA GLY A 99 -14.35 -4.11 -9.67
C GLY A 99 -14.57 -5.59 -9.36
N PHE A 100 -13.50 -6.38 -9.21
CA PHE A 100 -13.58 -7.77 -8.77
C PHE A 100 -14.26 -7.93 -7.40
N LEU A 101 -13.88 -7.10 -6.43
CA LEU A 101 -14.46 -7.18 -5.08
C LEU A 101 -15.97 -6.90 -5.10
N GLN A 102 -16.45 -5.98 -5.93
CA GLN A 102 -17.89 -5.76 -6.08
C GLN A 102 -18.57 -6.91 -6.82
N GLN A 103 -18.02 -7.37 -7.94
CA GLN A 103 -18.59 -8.46 -8.73
C GLN A 103 -18.77 -9.74 -7.91
N THR A 104 -17.90 -9.98 -6.94
CA THR A 104 -17.97 -11.13 -6.03
C THR A 104 -18.65 -10.85 -4.69
N GLY A 105 -19.29 -9.68 -4.53
CA GLY A 105 -20.07 -9.31 -3.34
C GLY A 105 -19.24 -9.05 -2.08
N LYS A 106 -17.91 -8.95 -2.19
CA LYS A 106 -16.99 -8.72 -1.07
C LYS A 106 -17.07 -7.29 -0.54
N ILE A 107 -17.36 -6.33 -1.41
CA ILE A 107 -17.69 -4.93 -1.07
C ILE A 107 -18.89 -4.45 -1.89
N LYS A 108 -19.63 -3.47 -1.37
CA LYS A 108 -20.85 -2.97 -2.03
C LYS A 108 -20.62 -1.81 -3.00
N ASN A 109 -19.57 -1.01 -2.79
CA ASN A 109 -19.32 0.24 -3.50
C ASN A 109 -18.06 0.19 -4.38
N GLY A 110 -17.62 -0.99 -4.81
CA GLY A 110 -16.38 -1.16 -5.58
C GLY A 110 -16.36 -0.40 -6.91
N ASP A 111 -17.48 -0.32 -7.64
CA ASP A 111 -17.62 0.43 -8.88
C ASP A 111 -17.51 1.95 -8.65
N GLU A 112 -18.06 2.44 -7.54
CA GLU A 112 -17.92 3.85 -7.16
C GLU A 112 -16.46 4.17 -6.85
N LEU A 113 -15.80 3.33 -6.04
CA LEU A 113 -14.37 3.49 -5.75
C LEU A 113 -13.52 3.40 -7.02
N ALA A 114 -13.80 2.42 -7.88
CA ALA A 114 -13.09 2.18 -9.14
C ALA A 114 -13.22 3.35 -10.13
N ARG A 115 -14.37 4.02 -10.18
CA ARG A 115 -14.55 5.24 -11.01
C ARG A 115 -13.64 6.38 -10.56
N HIS A 116 -13.39 6.53 -9.27
CA HIS A 116 -12.61 7.64 -8.73
C HIS A 116 -11.11 7.33 -8.59
N VAL A 117 -10.72 6.06 -8.43
CA VAL A 117 -9.33 5.69 -8.13
C VAL A 117 -8.36 6.05 -9.25
N ARG A 118 -8.77 5.95 -10.52
CA ARG A 118 -7.89 6.27 -11.66
C ARG A 118 -7.46 7.74 -11.65
N GLN A 119 -8.39 8.66 -11.35
CA GLN A 119 -8.06 10.08 -11.27
C GLN A 119 -7.18 10.38 -10.06
N ALA A 120 -7.49 9.80 -8.90
CA ALA A 120 -6.69 9.96 -7.69
C ALA A 120 -5.26 9.43 -7.88
N ALA A 121 -5.10 8.26 -8.51
CA ALA A 121 -3.82 7.65 -8.80
C ALA A 121 -3.00 8.48 -9.80
N LYS A 122 -3.63 9.09 -10.80
CA LYS A 122 -2.93 10.01 -11.71
C LYS A 122 -2.36 11.22 -10.98
N SER A 123 -3.14 11.84 -10.09
CA SER A 123 -2.65 12.92 -9.22
C SER A 123 -1.55 12.42 -8.28
N GLY A 124 -1.71 11.23 -7.71
CA GLY A 124 -0.72 10.63 -6.82
C GLY A 124 0.60 10.33 -7.51
N ALA A 125 0.58 9.79 -8.73
CA ALA A 125 1.78 9.53 -9.51
C ALA A 125 2.54 10.83 -9.82
N HIS A 126 1.83 11.91 -10.15
CA HIS A 126 2.47 13.22 -10.27
C HIS A 126 3.06 13.69 -8.93
N PHE A 127 2.33 13.50 -7.83
CA PHE A 127 2.77 13.87 -6.49
C PHE A 127 3.99 13.06 -5.99
N ALA A 128 4.23 11.87 -6.55
CA ALA A 128 5.30 10.98 -6.14
C ALA A 128 6.70 11.59 -6.33
N ASP A 129 6.87 12.54 -7.26
CA ASP A 129 8.15 13.20 -7.55
C ASP A 129 8.44 14.40 -6.63
N PHE A 130 7.47 14.85 -5.83
CA PHE A 130 7.64 16.01 -4.95
C PHE A 130 8.30 15.60 -3.63
N THR A 131 9.62 15.64 -3.59
CA THR A 131 10.46 15.17 -2.47
C THR A 131 10.13 15.83 -1.12
N ASP A 132 9.70 17.09 -1.12
CA ASP A 132 9.28 17.81 0.09
C ASP A 132 8.05 17.19 0.77
N SER A 133 7.23 16.48 0.00
CA SER A 133 6.06 15.77 0.50
C SER A 133 6.38 14.39 1.07
N TRP A 134 7.60 13.89 0.85
CA TRP A 134 7.97 12.55 1.26
C TRP A 134 8.14 12.47 2.77
N SER A 135 7.67 11.36 3.31
CA SER A 135 7.97 10.98 4.67
C SER A 135 9.48 10.73 4.82
N GLU A 136 9.98 10.86 6.05
CA GLU A 136 11.38 10.57 6.34
C GLU A 136 11.79 9.12 6.00
N HIS A 137 10.87 8.14 6.13
CA HIS A 137 11.20 6.77 5.73
C HIS A 137 11.23 6.62 4.22
N LYS A 138 10.33 7.30 3.48
CA LYS A 138 10.41 7.31 2.02
C LYS A 138 11.72 7.93 1.54
N LYS A 139 12.13 9.06 2.10
CA LYS A 139 13.44 9.69 1.79
C LYS A 139 14.59 8.70 2.01
N MET A 140 14.64 8.06 3.18
CA MET A 140 15.66 7.03 3.47
C MET A 140 15.58 5.84 2.50
N GLY A 141 14.38 5.38 2.17
CA GLY A 141 14.17 4.28 1.24
C GLY A 141 14.64 4.64 -0.18
N MET A 142 14.41 5.88 -0.62
CA MET A 142 14.89 6.37 -1.92
C MET A 142 16.41 6.46 -1.94
N GLN A 143 17.05 6.94 -0.87
CA GLN A 143 18.51 6.88 -0.72
C GLN A 143 19.05 5.45 -0.80
N VAL A 144 18.29 4.44 -0.37
CA VAL A 144 18.66 3.03 -0.52
C VAL A 144 18.53 2.57 -1.97
N ILE A 145 17.46 2.96 -2.67
CA ILE A 145 17.28 2.68 -4.11
C ILE A 145 18.41 3.32 -4.93
N ASP A 146 18.80 4.55 -4.59
CA ASP A 146 19.88 5.30 -5.24
C ASP A 146 21.29 4.80 -4.85
N GLY A 147 21.38 3.85 -3.91
CA GLY A 147 22.63 3.23 -3.47
C GLY A 147 23.45 4.06 -2.48
N GLU A 148 22.95 5.21 -2.04
CA GLU A 148 23.58 6.10 -1.06
C GLU A 148 23.60 5.49 0.35
N VAL A 149 22.53 4.76 0.70
CA VAL A 149 22.38 4.10 2.01
C VAL A 149 22.24 2.59 1.80
N LYS A 150 22.86 1.80 2.68
CA LYS A 150 22.75 0.35 2.66
C LYS A 150 22.15 -0.16 3.96
N PHE A 151 21.22 -1.11 3.86
CA PHE A 151 20.79 -1.85 5.03
C PHE A 151 21.91 -2.78 5.51
N PRO A 152 22.09 -2.94 6.84
CA PRO A 152 23.18 -3.75 7.38
C PRO A 152 23.03 -5.25 7.10
N ASN A 153 21.82 -5.73 6.79
CA ASN A 153 21.53 -7.11 6.40
C ASN A 153 20.12 -7.24 5.80
N LYS A 154 19.82 -8.41 5.21
CA LYS A 154 18.52 -8.73 4.62
C LYS A 154 17.35 -8.62 5.61
N ARG A 155 17.57 -8.93 6.89
CA ARG A 155 16.53 -8.82 7.93
C ARG A 155 16.16 -7.36 8.20
N ALA A 156 17.14 -6.45 8.24
CA ALA A 156 16.88 -5.03 8.41
C ALA A 156 16.06 -4.45 7.23
N LEU A 157 16.39 -4.87 6.00
CA LEU A 157 15.60 -4.50 4.81
C LEU A 157 14.17 -5.08 4.88
N ALA A 158 14.03 -6.36 5.24
CA ALA A 158 12.72 -6.99 5.37
C ALA A 158 11.84 -6.30 6.43
N ASN A 159 12.43 -5.94 7.57
CA ASN A 159 11.74 -5.19 8.61
C ASN A 159 11.36 -3.79 8.14
N PHE A 160 12.20 -3.11 7.35
CA PHE A 160 11.84 -1.82 6.78
C PHE A 160 10.67 -1.92 5.79
N VAL A 161 10.72 -2.91 4.89
CA VAL A 161 9.67 -3.16 3.88
C VAL A 161 8.34 -3.48 4.54
N ALA A 162 8.34 -4.29 5.60
CA ALA A 162 7.17 -4.46 6.46
C ALA A 162 6.86 -3.11 7.10
N ASP A 163 7.56 -2.73 8.17
CA ASP A 163 7.19 -1.68 9.13
C ASP A 163 6.89 -0.30 8.50
N PHE A 164 7.55 0.05 7.40
CA PHE A 164 7.48 1.39 6.80
C PHE A 164 7.02 1.43 5.36
N ASN A 165 7.13 0.32 4.61
CA ASN A 165 6.79 0.31 3.18
C ASN A 165 5.53 -0.49 2.83
N PHE A 166 4.72 -0.87 3.83
CA PHE A 166 3.42 -1.55 3.61
C PHE A 166 3.56 -2.86 2.81
N GLY A 167 4.70 -3.54 2.98
CA GLY A 167 5.05 -4.75 2.26
C GLY A 167 5.44 -4.54 0.79
N VAL A 168 5.47 -3.29 0.29
CA VAL A 168 5.97 -2.97 -1.05
C VAL A 168 7.50 -3.14 -1.07
N PRO A 169 8.07 -3.96 -1.95
CA PRO A 169 9.52 -4.15 -2.00
C PRO A 169 10.24 -2.91 -2.55
N LEU A 170 11.46 -2.66 -2.07
CA LEU A 170 12.36 -1.65 -2.65
C LEU A 170 12.98 -2.20 -3.94
N VAL A 171 12.40 -1.89 -5.09
CA VAL A 171 12.94 -2.31 -6.40
C VAL A 171 14.08 -1.35 -6.76
N GLY A 172 15.30 -1.89 -6.86
CA GLY A 172 16.54 -1.12 -7.05
C GLY A 172 17.78 -1.77 -6.40
N VAL A 173 17.58 -2.65 -5.42
CA VAL A 173 18.69 -3.41 -4.77
C VAL A 173 18.54 -4.94 -4.93
N ALA A 174 17.44 -5.39 -5.53
CA ALA A 174 17.19 -6.81 -5.81
C ALA A 174 17.15 -7.05 -7.32
N GLU A 175 18.30 -7.34 -7.92
CA GLU A 175 18.35 -8.09 -9.17
C GLU A 175 17.51 -9.36 -9.02
N GLY A 176 16.62 -9.62 -9.99
CA GLY A 176 15.79 -10.82 -10.04
C GLY A 176 14.70 -10.85 -8.97
N LEU A 177 13.49 -10.46 -9.32
CA LEU A 177 12.32 -10.79 -8.50
C LEU A 177 12.21 -12.33 -8.43
N PRO A 178 12.25 -12.96 -7.24
CA PRO A 178 11.70 -14.29 -7.07
C PRO A 178 10.19 -14.24 -7.36
N GLU A 179 9.61 -15.39 -7.69
CA GLU A 179 8.15 -15.59 -7.56
C GLU A 179 7.65 -14.95 -6.26
N ALA A 180 6.44 -14.37 -6.30
CA ALA A 180 5.79 -13.74 -5.16
C ALA A 180 6.06 -14.55 -3.88
N PRO A 181 6.65 -13.96 -2.82
CA PRO A 181 7.21 -14.74 -1.73
C PRO A 181 6.14 -15.64 -1.11
N SER A 182 6.45 -16.94 -1.00
CA SER A 182 5.71 -17.93 -0.20
C SER A 182 5.62 -17.56 1.29
N ASN A 183 6.21 -16.44 1.66
CA ASN A 183 6.18 -15.80 2.96
C ASN A 183 6.07 -14.27 2.79
N VAL A 184 4.92 -13.77 2.34
CA VAL A 184 4.60 -12.36 2.59
C VAL A 184 4.64 -12.20 4.11
N ILE A 185 5.61 -11.43 4.60
CA ILE A 185 5.79 -11.14 6.02
C ILE A 185 4.54 -10.36 6.43
N ALA A 186 3.60 -11.03 7.08
CA ALA A 186 2.60 -10.32 7.85
C ALA A 186 3.38 -9.53 8.88
N PHE A 187 3.10 -8.24 9.01
CA PHE A 187 3.57 -7.48 10.15
C PHE A 187 3.23 -8.28 11.41
N SER A 188 4.12 -8.28 12.40
CA SER A 188 3.72 -8.68 13.74
C SER A 188 2.83 -7.60 14.35
N ASP A 189 2.05 -7.96 15.37
CA ASP A 189 1.25 -7.02 16.14
C ASP A 189 2.09 -5.87 16.69
N GLU A 190 3.31 -6.16 17.09
CA GLU A 190 4.28 -5.17 17.57
C GLU A 190 4.72 -4.21 16.47
N GLN A 191 4.99 -4.72 15.26
CA GLN A 191 5.38 -3.90 14.12
C GLN A 191 4.25 -2.94 13.71
N ARG A 192 3.01 -3.43 13.68
CA ARG A 192 1.83 -2.60 13.40
C ARG A 192 1.59 -1.54 14.47
N ALA A 193 1.71 -1.91 15.74
CA ALA A 193 1.55 -0.97 16.86
C ALA A 193 2.63 0.11 16.84
N ARG A 194 3.89 -0.25 16.57
CA ARG A 194 5.02 0.70 16.45
C ARG A 194 4.87 1.61 15.24
N ALA A 195 4.43 1.07 14.10
CA ALA A 195 4.13 1.88 12.92
C ALA A 195 3.04 2.91 13.26
N LYS A 196 1.94 2.46 13.86
CA LYS A 196 0.85 3.34 14.30
C LYS A 196 1.30 4.42 15.28
N GLU A 197 2.00 4.07 16.35
CA GLU A 197 2.45 5.02 17.37
C GLU A 197 3.38 6.10 16.77
N ARG A 198 4.29 5.70 15.88
CA ARG A 198 5.18 6.64 15.17
C ARG A 198 4.42 7.54 14.20
N LEU A 199 3.33 7.05 13.61
CA LEU A 199 2.49 7.80 12.70
C LEU A 199 1.58 8.79 13.44
N GLU A 200 0.99 8.40 14.57
CA GLU A 200 0.18 9.26 15.44
C GLU A 200 1.00 10.46 15.94
N LYS A 201 2.20 10.22 16.47
CA LYS A 201 3.13 11.29 16.90
C LYS A 201 3.50 12.26 15.77
N ARG A 202 3.52 11.78 14.52
CA ARG A 202 3.84 12.62 13.36
C ARG A 202 2.65 13.43 12.88
N GLN A 203 1.44 12.87 12.87
CA GLN A 203 0.23 13.65 12.54
C GLN A 203 0.08 14.82 13.51
N GLU A 204 0.29 14.61 14.80
CA GLU A 204 0.27 15.70 15.80
C GLU A 204 1.33 16.78 15.54
N SER A 205 2.48 16.44 14.93
CA SER A 205 3.53 17.41 14.61
C SER A 205 3.26 18.26 13.35
N VAL A 206 2.46 17.74 12.42
CA VAL A 206 2.11 18.43 11.16
C VAL A 206 0.95 19.41 11.35
N TRP A 207 0.04 19.14 12.31
CA TRP A 207 -1.09 20.03 12.63
C TRP A 207 -0.76 21.09 13.70
N ASN A 208 0.40 21.03 14.34
CA ASN A 208 0.88 21.99 15.34
C ASN A 208 1.98 22.93 14.80
N ARG A 209 2.11 23.05 13.48
CA ARG A 209 2.90 24.07 12.78
C ARG A 209 1.99 24.87 11.85
#